data_AF-A0A7N0UI15-F1
#
_entry.id   AF-A0A7N0UI15-F1
#
_cell.length_a   1.000
_cell.length_b   1.000
_cell.length_c   1.000
_cell.angle_alpha   90.00
_cell.angle_beta   90.00
_cell.angle_gamma   90.00
#
_symmetry.space_group_name_H-M   'P 1'
#
loop_
_entity.id
_entity.type
_entity.pdbx_description
1 polymer ?
#
loop_
_entity_poly.entity_id
_entity_poly.type
_entity_poly.pdbx_seq_one_letter_code
_entity_poly.pdbx_strand_id
1 'polypeptide(L)'
;MESRFSGLTHLFMTVFLYTFGTVMVAPAITDVTMEALCPGQDECSLAIYLTGFQQAIVGLGTILMMPLIGNLSDKYGRKALLTIPMTLGILPLVVLAYSRERNFFYVYYSLRVATGIISDGSVMCLALAYVADNVPDHHRATAFGILSGIGSAAFVCGTLSARFLSASATFQVSAGAAMFAVVYMRAMLPESVINEDECLIPPSSKKSGAEAKVVDDDEEEESEKMEGNLFRSMPSFEDIMSLLKTSTTFSQAVVVGFFSNLGEVGLLASLMVYAPHLWNIF
;
A
#
# COMPACT_ATOMS: atom_id res chain seq x y z
N MET A 1 10.29 -8.14 27.21
CA MET A 1 10.25 -7.25 26.03
C MET A 1 10.28 -8.05 24.73
N GLU A 2 11.07 -9.14 24.65
CA GLU A 2 11.23 -9.99 23.46
C GLU A 2 9.97 -10.74 22.97
N SER A 3 9.08 -11.23 23.84
CA SER A 3 7.93 -12.04 23.39
C SER A 3 6.84 -11.26 22.65
N ARG A 4 6.72 -9.94 22.87
CA ARG A 4 5.72 -9.09 22.20
C ARG A 4 6.16 -8.61 20.81
N PHE A 5 7.47 -8.43 20.61
CA PHE A 5 8.01 -8.04 19.30
C PHE A 5 8.10 -9.20 18.31
N SER A 6 8.08 -10.45 18.77
CA SER A 6 8.17 -11.62 17.88
C SER A 6 7.07 -11.64 16.80
N GLY A 7 5.84 -11.22 17.13
CA GLY A 7 4.76 -11.09 16.14
C GLY A 7 4.97 -9.93 15.16
N LEU A 8 5.58 -8.83 15.62
CA LEU A 8 5.92 -7.68 14.79
C LEU A 8 7.12 -7.95 13.87
N THR A 9 8.06 -8.81 14.28
CA THR A 9 9.20 -9.18 13.43
C THR A 9 8.75 -9.78 12.10
N HIS A 10 7.69 -10.59 12.10
CA HIS A 10 7.11 -11.14 10.87
C HIS A 10 6.49 -10.07 9.98
N LEU A 11 5.82 -9.07 10.58
CA LEU A 11 5.31 -7.91 9.84
C LEU A 11 6.45 -7.11 9.22
N PHE A 12 7.47 -6.79 10.02
CA PHE A 12 8.65 -6.04 9.61
C PHE A 12 9.37 -6.73 8.45
N MET A 13 9.60 -8.04 8.55
CA MET A 13 10.20 -8.82 7.48
C MET A 13 9.33 -8.84 6.21
N THR A 14 8.02 -8.96 6.37
CA THR A 14 7.06 -8.92 5.25
C THR A 14 7.14 -7.57 4.51
N VAL A 15 7.05 -6.48 5.26
CA VAL A 15 7.09 -5.12 4.71
C VAL A 15 8.45 -4.87 4.05
N PHE A 16 9.54 -5.34 4.66
CA PHE A 16 10.86 -5.26 4.06
C PHE A 16 10.93 -5.99 2.71
N LEU A 17 10.55 -7.26 2.66
CA LEU A 17 10.62 -8.08 1.44
C LEU A 17 9.73 -7.54 0.32
N TYR A 18 8.52 -7.10 0.66
CA TYR A 18 7.60 -6.54 -0.32
C TYR A 18 8.10 -5.21 -0.86
N THR A 19 8.49 -4.27 0.01
CA THR A 19 9.05 -2.97 -0.40
C THR A 19 10.35 -3.13 -1.17
N PHE A 20 11.20 -4.08 -0.77
CA PHE A 20 12.42 -4.42 -1.50
C PHE A 20 12.07 -4.84 -2.94
N GLY A 21 11.13 -5.76 -3.12
CA GLY A 21 10.71 -6.22 -4.44
C GLY A 21 10.12 -5.10 -5.30
N THR A 22 9.20 -4.30 -4.75
CA THR A 22 8.52 -3.25 -5.52
C THR A 22 9.46 -2.09 -5.89
N VAL A 23 10.35 -1.67 -4.99
CA VAL A 23 11.28 -0.56 -5.24
C VAL A 23 12.38 -0.95 -6.23
N MET A 24 12.81 -2.20 -6.24
CA MET A 24 13.82 -2.71 -7.15
C MET A 24 13.46 -2.50 -8.64
N VAL A 25 12.16 -2.43 -8.97
CA VAL A 25 11.68 -2.21 -10.33
C VAL A 25 11.74 -0.75 -10.77
N ALA A 26 11.74 0.20 -9.83
CA ALA A 26 11.67 1.63 -10.11
C ALA A 26 12.74 2.13 -11.12
N PRO A 27 14.03 1.74 -11.04
CA PRO A 27 15.01 2.12 -12.06
C PRO A 27 14.88 1.30 -13.36
N ALA A 28 14.54 0.02 -13.29
CA ALA A 28 14.46 -0.82 -14.50
C ALA A 28 13.28 -0.47 -15.40
N ILE A 29 12.24 0.17 -14.86
CA ILE A 29 11.05 0.53 -15.62
C ILE A 29 11.31 1.67 -16.62
N THR A 30 12.24 2.59 -16.32
CA THR A 30 12.56 3.69 -17.24
C THR A 30 13.17 3.13 -18.51
N ASP A 31 14.05 2.14 -18.39
CA ASP A 31 14.69 1.48 -19.53
C ASP A 31 13.65 0.77 -20.41
N VAL A 32 12.73 0.01 -19.81
CA VAL A 32 11.64 -0.67 -20.55
C VAL A 32 10.70 0.32 -21.21
N THR A 33 10.38 1.42 -20.52
CA THR A 33 9.50 2.47 -21.05
C THR A 33 10.12 3.16 -22.26
N MET A 34 11.43 3.48 -22.19
CA MET A 34 12.19 4.06 -23.28
C MET A 34 12.28 3.11 -24.47
N GLU A 35 12.62 1.84 -24.24
CA GLU A 35 12.72 0.82 -25.30
C GLU A 35 11.36 0.59 -26.01
N ALA A 36 10.26 0.58 -25.27
CA ALA A 36 8.92 0.34 -25.83
C ALA A 36 8.36 1.53 -26.63
N LEU A 37 8.58 2.76 -26.15
CA LEU A 37 7.96 3.98 -26.70
C LEU A 37 8.86 4.69 -27.72
N CYS A 38 10.16 4.74 -27.51
CA CYS A 38 11.11 5.52 -28.31
C CYS A 38 12.39 4.70 -28.59
N PRO A 39 12.33 3.65 -29.45
CA PRO A 39 13.50 2.82 -29.72
C PRO A 39 14.62 3.63 -30.38
N GLY A 40 15.79 3.69 -29.74
CA GLY A 40 17.00 4.32 -30.28
C GLY A 40 17.10 5.84 -30.11
N GLN A 41 16.27 6.45 -29.25
CA GLN A 41 16.38 7.86 -28.87
C GLN A 41 16.67 8.01 -27.37
N ASP A 42 17.60 8.89 -27.02
CA ASP A 42 17.96 9.17 -25.62
C ASP A 42 16.91 10.04 -24.90
N GLU A 43 16.04 10.72 -25.65
CA GLU A 43 14.99 11.59 -25.10
C GLU A 43 13.60 11.20 -25.62
N CYS A 44 12.67 10.95 -24.70
CA CYS A 44 11.28 10.60 -25.02
C CYS A 44 10.33 11.38 -24.12
N SER A 45 9.86 12.55 -24.59
CA SER A 45 8.90 13.37 -23.84
C SER A 45 7.60 12.62 -23.52
N LEU A 46 7.20 11.69 -24.39
CA LEU A 46 5.99 10.88 -24.23
C LEU A 46 6.07 9.95 -23.00
N ALA A 47 7.25 9.37 -22.72
CA ALA A 47 7.47 8.54 -21.53
C ALA A 47 7.28 9.36 -20.23
N ILE A 48 7.77 10.61 -20.22
CA ILE A 48 7.63 11.52 -19.08
C ILE A 48 6.16 11.89 -18.87
N TYR A 49 5.42 12.23 -19.94
CA TYR A 49 4.00 12.56 -19.82
C TYR A 49 3.16 11.36 -19.35
N LEU A 50 3.42 10.16 -19.86
CA LEU A 50 2.68 8.95 -19.46
C LEU A 50 2.93 8.58 -18.01
N THR A 51 4.18 8.62 -17.55
CA THR A 51 4.53 8.32 -16.16
C THR A 51 3.98 9.39 -15.21
N GLY A 52 4.06 10.68 -15.57
CA GLY A 52 3.45 11.76 -14.80
C GLY A 52 1.92 11.65 -14.70
N PHE A 53 1.25 11.33 -15.81
CA PHE A 53 -0.20 11.10 -15.83
C PHE A 53 -0.60 9.89 -14.98
N GLN A 54 0.17 8.80 -15.06
CA GLN A 54 -0.04 7.61 -14.24
C GLN A 54 0.04 7.95 -12.75
N GLN A 55 1.09 8.67 -12.32
CA GLN A 55 1.28 9.07 -10.93
C GLN A 55 0.16 10.01 -10.45
N ALA A 56 -0.31 10.92 -11.30
CA ALA A 56 -1.41 11.81 -10.97
C ALA A 56 -2.72 11.04 -10.74
N ILE A 57 -3.08 10.10 -11.62
CA ILE A 57 -4.29 9.28 -11.43
C ILE A 57 -4.18 8.40 -10.20
N VAL A 58 -3.04 7.72 -10.03
CA VAL A 58 -2.82 6.85 -8.87
C VAL A 58 -2.90 7.66 -7.58
N GLY A 59 -2.22 8.80 -7.50
CA GLY A 59 -2.26 9.69 -6.34
C GLY A 59 -3.66 10.24 -6.03
N LEU A 60 -4.45 10.60 -7.05
CA LEU A 60 -5.84 11.02 -6.85
C LEU A 60 -6.72 9.85 -6.39
N GLY A 61 -6.50 8.65 -6.94
CA GLY A 61 -7.23 7.45 -6.55
C GLY A 61 -6.91 7.01 -5.12
N THR A 62 -5.65 7.08 -4.69
CA THR A 62 -5.24 6.68 -3.33
C THR A 62 -5.80 7.61 -2.26
N ILE A 63 -6.02 8.90 -2.55
CA ILE A 63 -6.71 9.82 -1.61
C ILE A 63 -8.10 9.30 -1.23
N LEU A 64 -8.82 8.71 -2.19
CA LEU A 64 -10.16 8.15 -1.96
C LEU A 64 -10.11 6.73 -1.42
N MET A 65 -9.18 5.91 -1.91
CA MET A 65 -9.09 4.50 -1.54
C MET A 65 -8.41 4.26 -0.19
N MET A 66 -7.47 5.09 0.25
CA MET A 66 -6.79 4.91 1.53
C MET A 66 -7.74 4.91 2.73
N PRO A 67 -8.68 5.88 2.88
CA PRO A 67 -9.67 5.83 3.95
C PRO A 67 -10.58 4.60 3.85
N LEU A 68 -10.96 4.21 2.63
CA LEU A 68 -11.80 3.05 2.38
C LEU A 68 -11.13 1.75 2.86
N ILE A 69 -9.86 1.57 2.47
CA ILE A 69 -9.04 0.44 2.86
C ILE A 69 -8.79 0.46 4.37
N GLY A 70 -8.57 1.63 4.98
CA GLY A 70 -8.48 1.77 6.43
C GLY A 70 -9.71 1.21 7.15
N ASN A 71 -10.91 1.68 6.78
CA ASN A 71 -12.16 1.25 7.39
C ASN A 71 -12.47 -0.23 7.13
N LEU A 72 -12.23 -0.72 5.91
CA LEU A 72 -12.36 -2.15 5.60
C LEU A 72 -11.41 -3.00 6.45
N SER A 73 -10.24 -2.47 6.78
CA SER A 73 -9.25 -3.22 7.56
C SER A 73 -9.65 -3.33 9.02
N ASP A 74 -10.41 -2.36 9.53
CA ASP A 74 -10.95 -2.39 10.89
C ASP A 74 -12.01 -3.50 10.98
N LYS A 75 -12.83 -3.68 9.94
CA LYS A 75 -13.94 -4.65 9.92
C LYS A 75 -13.53 -6.08 9.54
N TYR A 76 -12.71 -6.24 8.50
CA TYR A 76 -12.33 -7.56 7.96
C TYR A 76 -10.99 -8.08 8.50
N GLY A 77 -10.34 -7.29 9.36
CA GLY A 77 -9.06 -7.63 9.96
C GLY A 77 -7.85 -7.16 9.15
N ARG A 78 -6.80 -6.80 9.88
CA ARG A 78 -5.59 -6.17 9.33
C ARG A 78 -4.80 -7.12 8.44
N LYS A 79 -4.67 -8.40 8.82
CA LYS A 79 -3.94 -9.41 8.05
C LYS A 79 -4.60 -9.71 6.71
N ALA A 80 -5.92 -9.92 6.72
CA ALA A 80 -6.69 -10.22 5.51
C ALA A 80 -6.58 -9.05 4.52
N LEU A 81 -6.78 -7.82 5.02
CA LEU A 81 -6.73 -6.65 4.15
C LEU A 81 -5.32 -6.29 3.70
N LEU A 82 -4.27 -6.60 4.46
CA LEU A 82 -2.89 -6.42 4.00
C LEU A 82 -2.56 -7.31 2.80
N THR A 83 -3.22 -8.46 2.67
CA THR A 83 -2.92 -9.38 1.57
C THR A 83 -3.43 -8.88 0.21
N ILE A 84 -4.58 -8.20 0.19
CA ILE A 84 -5.20 -7.71 -1.05
C ILE A 84 -4.26 -6.78 -1.83
N PRO A 85 -3.78 -5.63 -1.28
CA PRO A 85 -2.90 -4.73 -2.01
C PRO A 85 -1.56 -5.37 -2.35
N MET A 86 -1.04 -6.28 -1.51
CA MET A 86 0.20 -6.98 -1.82
C MET A 86 0.03 -7.95 -3.00
N THR A 87 -1.08 -8.67 -3.09
CA THR A 87 -1.38 -9.56 -4.22
C THR A 87 -1.65 -8.79 -5.50
N LEU A 88 -2.41 -7.69 -5.42
CA LEU A 88 -2.67 -6.81 -6.57
C LEU A 88 -1.38 -6.17 -7.09
N GLY A 89 -0.46 -5.78 -6.20
CA GLY A 89 0.84 -5.24 -6.56
C GLY A 89 1.77 -6.21 -7.29
N ILE A 90 1.57 -7.53 -7.16
CA ILE A 90 2.36 -8.55 -7.88
C ILE A 90 1.97 -8.62 -9.36
N LEU A 91 0.70 -8.39 -9.70
CA LEU A 91 0.19 -8.51 -11.08
C LEU A 91 1.01 -7.69 -12.10
N PRO A 92 1.22 -6.37 -11.93
CA PRO A 92 2.02 -5.59 -12.87
C PRO A 92 3.49 -6.06 -12.96
N LEU A 93 4.06 -6.58 -11.85
CA LEU A 93 5.42 -7.12 -11.84
C LEU A 93 5.53 -8.40 -12.68
N VAL A 94 4.56 -9.30 -12.57
CA VAL A 94 4.52 -10.55 -13.33
C VAL A 94 4.35 -10.30 -14.83
N VAL A 95 3.53 -9.31 -15.22
CA VAL A 95 3.36 -8.94 -16.63
C VAL A 95 4.70 -8.52 -17.24
N LEU A 96 5.48 -7.69 -16.55
CA LEU A 96 6.80 -7.25 -17.03
C LEU A 96 7.86 -8.37 -16.97
N ALA A 97 7.71 -9.33 -16.07
CA ALA A 97 8.60 -10.50 -16.01
C ALA A 97 8.38 -11.47 -17.18
N TYR A 98 7.17 -11.50 -17.78
CA TYR A 98 6.83 -12.41 -18.88
C TYR A 98 7.27 -11.88 -20.25
N SER A 99 6.82 -10.67 -20.62
CA SER A 99 7.16 -10.07 -21.91
C SER A 99 7.20 -8.54 -21.82
N ARG A 100 8.10 -7.94 -22.61
CA ARG A 100 8.39 -6.50 -22.62
C ARG A 100 8.07 -5.85 -23.97
N GLU A 101 7.27 -6.52 -24.80
CA GLU A 101 6.81 -5.94 -26.06
C GLU A 101 5.85 -4.76 -25.83
N ARG A 102 5.69 -3.90 -26.84
CA ARG A 102 4.85 -2.70 -26.78
C ARG A 102 3.40 -2.98 -26.35
N ASN A 103 2.81 -4.11 -26.77
CA ASN A 103 1.46 -4.50 -26.36
C ASN A 103 1.39 -4.82 -24.85
N PHE A 104 2.40 -5.51 -24.32
CA PHE A 104 2.49 -5.83 -22.90
C PHE A 104 2.77 -4.58 -22.05
N PHE A 105 3.46 -3.58 -22.60
CA PHE A 105 3.63 -2.28 -21.93
C PHE A 105 2.29 -1.59 -21.66
N TYR A 106 1.36 -1.56 -22.62
CA TYR A 106 0.04 -0.97 -22.39
C TYR A 106 -0.79 -1.77 -21.37
N VAL A 107 -0.73 -3.10 -21.41
CA VAL A 107 -1.37 -3.96 -20.40
C VAL A 107 -0.80 -3.68 -19.01
N TYR A 108 0.53 -3.61 -18.91
CA TYR A 108 1.23 -3.23 -17.70
C TYR A 108 0.78 -1.85 -17.20
N TYR A 109 0.71 -0.85 -18.09
CA TYR A 109 0.30 0.52 -17.74
C TYR A 109 -1.11 0.55 -17.14
N SER A 110 -2.08 -0.08 -17.79
CA SER A 110 -3.45 -0.16 -17.29
C SER A 110 -3.53 -0.90 -15.95
N LEU A 111 -2.83 -2.03 -15.81
CA LEU A 111 -2.77 -2.77 -14.55
C LEU A 111 -2.09 -1.96 -13.45
N ARG A 112 -1.00 -1.24 -13.75
CA ARG A 112 -0.29 -0.42 -12.77
C ARG A 112 -1.14 0.74 -12.26
N VAL A 113 -1.93 1.38 -13.13
CA VAL A 113 -2.91 2.39 -12.69
C VAL A 113 -3.95 1.75 -11.78
N ALA A 114 -4.62 0.69 -12.23
CA ALA A 114 -5.71 0.06 -11.48
C ALA A 114 -5.24 -0.49 -10.11
N THR A 115 -4.12 -1.21 -10.10
CA THR A 115 -3.54 -1.77 -8.88
C THR A 115 -2.90 -0.71 -8.01
N GLY A 116 -2.29 0.34 -8.59
CA GLY A 116 -1.68 1.45 -7.87
C GLY A 116 -2.69 2.23 -7.04
N ILE A 117 -3.88 2.50 -7.58
CA ILE A 117 -4.97 3.18 -6.86
C ILE A 117 -5.31 2.49 -5.53
N ILE A 118 -5.25 1.15 -5.50
CA ILE A 118 -5.58 0.35 -4.32
C ILE A 118 -4.34 0.09 -3.46
N SER A 119 -3.18 -0.15 -4.08
CA SER A 119 -2.03 -0.75 -3.40
C SER A 119 -0.99 0.26 -2.94
N ASP A 120 -0.81 1.37 -3.67
CA ASP A 120 0.24 2.34 -3.35
C ASP A 120 -0.08 3.03 -2.02
N GLY A 121 0.86 2.94 -1.08
CA GLY A 121 0.75 3.46 0.28
C GLY A 121 -0.16 2.67 1.23
N SER A 122 -1.12 1.90 0.73
CA SER A 122 -2.02 1.05 1.54
C SER A 122 -1.26 0.03 2.39
N VAL A 123 -0.22 -0.61 1.84
CA VAL A 123 0.59 -1.60 2.58
C VAL A 123 1.26 -0.99 3.81
N MET A 124 1.85 0.22 3.67
CA MET A 124 2.49 0.91 4.79
C MET A 124 1.46 1.43 5.80
N CYS A 125 0.33 1.95 5.33
CA CYS A 125 -0.76 2.40 6.19
C CYS A 125 -1.32 1.25 7.04
N LEU A 126 -1.62 0.11 6.42
CA LEU A 126 -2.12 -1.07 7.10
C LEU A 126 -1.09 -1.68 8.06
N ALA A 127 0.21 -1.66 7.70
CA ALA A 127 1.26 -2.10 8.60
C ALA A 127 1.39 -1.19 9.82
N LEU A 128 1.29 0.13 9.65
CA LEU A 128 1.26 1.09 10.77
C LEU A 128 0.04 0.86 11.67
N ALA A 129 -1.14 0.63 11.07
CA ALA A 129 -2.34 0.32 11.83
C ALA A 129 -2.20 -0.99 12.62
N TYR A 130 -1.64 -2.04 12.00
CA TYR A 130 -1.34 -3.30 12.70
C TYR A 130 -0.39 -3.09 13.88
N VAL A 131 0.67 -2.28 13.70
CA VAL A 131 1.59 -1.93 14.80
C VAL A 131 0.85 -1.16 15.89
N ALA A 132 -0.05 -0.25 15.54
CA ALA A 132 -0.84 0.51 16.50
C ALA A 132 -1.69 -0.42 17.38
N ASP A 133 -2.34 -1.42 16.77
CA ASP A 133 -3.23 -2.35 17.47
C ASP A 133 -2.47 -3.31 18.40
N ASN A 134 -1.19 -3.61 18.09
CA ASN A 134 -0.39 -4.61 18.82
C ASN A 134 0.64 -4.01 19.80
N VAL A 135 0.89 -2.69 19.76
CA VAL A 135 1.91 -2.02 20.59
C VAL A 135 1.27 -1.00 21.51
N PRO A 136 1.59 -1.01 22.83
CA PRO A 136 1.07 -0.03 23.78
C PRO A 136 1.57 1.39 23.45
N ASP A 137 0.74 2.40 23.76
CA ASP A 137 0.95 3.80 23.37
C ASP A 137 2.36 4.32 23.66
N HIS A 138 2.93 3.99 24.83
CA HIS A 138 4.26 4.45 25.24
C HIS A 138 5.40 3.98 24.32
N HIS A 139 5.25 2.85 23.63
CA HIS A 139 6.26 2.30 22.72
C HIS A 139 5.88 2.43 21.24
N ARG A 140 4.66 2.92 20.93
CA ARG A 140 4.12 2.98 19.58
C ARG A 140 4.94 3.88 18.66
N ALA A 141 5.38 5.03 19.14
CA ALA A 141 6.24 5.94 18.37
C ALA A 141 7.57 5.28 17.95
N THR A 142 8.20 4.52 18.86
CA THR A 142 9.43 3.76 18.54
C THR A 142 9.17 2.67 17.52
N ALA A 143 8.06 1.94 17.65
CA ALA A 143 7.70 0.88 16.71
C ALA A 143 7.39 1.43 15.30
N PHE A 144 6.71 2.58 15.21
CA PHE A 144 6.51 3.28 13.93
C PHE A 144 7.85 3.73 13.33
N GLY A 145 8.75 4.30 14.13
CA GLY A 145 10.08 4.68 13.68
C GLY A 145 10.89 3.49 13.14
N ILE A 146 10.82 2.33 13.80
CA ILE A 146 11.45 1.09 13.32
C ILE A 146 10.82 0.65 11.99
N LEU A 147 9.49 0.61 11.89
CA LEU A 147 8.80 0.21 10.66
C LEU A 147 9.16 1.13 9.48
N SER A 148 9.17 2.44 9.68
CA SER A 148 9.59 3.41 8.67
C SER A 148 11.07 3.23 8.29
N GLY A 149 11.95 3.02 9.27
CA GLY A 149 13.37 2.74 9.02
C GLY A 149 13.60 1.48 8.21
N ILE A 150 12.80 0.43 8.44
CA ILE A 150 12.81 -0.80 7.64
C ILE A 150 12.34 -0.55 6.20
N GLY A 151 11.30 0.27 6.02
CA GLY A 151 10.87 0.73 4.70
C GLY A 151 11.98 1.46 3.95
N SER A 152 12.68 2.39 4.60
CA SER A 152 13.82 3.10 4.02
C SER A 152 15.01 2.17 3.73
N ALA A 153 15.31 1.22 4.62
CA ALA A 153 16.34 0.23 4.38
C ALA A 153 16.02 -0.65 3.16
N ALA A 154 14.76 -1.11 3.05
CA ALA A 154 14.29 -1.87 1.89
C ALA A 154 14.39 -1.07 0.59
N PHE A 155 14.09 0.24 0.64
CA PHE A 155 14.23 1.13 -0.50
C PHE A 155 15.69 1.21 -1.00
N VAL A 156 16.63 1.45 -0.09
CA VAL A 156 18.07 1.52 -0.42
C VAL A 156 18.57 0.17 -0.94
N CYS A 157 18.23 -0.93 -0.26
CA CYS A 157 18.62 -2.27 -0.69
C CYS A 157 18.03 -2.64 -2.06
N GLY A 158 16.76 -2.30 -2.32
CA GLY A 158 16.08 -2.59 -3.59
C GLY A 158 16.68 -1.82 -4.76
N THR A 159 16.84 -0.50 -4.61
CA THR A 159 17.48 0.34 -5.65
C THR A 159 18.93 -0.05 -5.91
N LEU A 160 19.70 -0.36 -4.87
CA LEU A 160 21.08 -0.83 -5.01
C LEU A 160 21.15 -2.20 -5.68
N SER A 161 20.24 -3.12 -5.37
CA SER A 161 20.23 -4.46 -5.99
C SER A 161 19.92 -4.40 -7.49
N ALA A 162 19.07 -3.45 -7.90
CA ALA A 162 18.77 -3.23 -9.31
C ALA A 162 20.02 -2.84 -10.14
N ARG A 163 21.08 -2.28 -9.52
CA ARG A 163 22.37 -1.96 -10.18
C ARG A 163 23.08 -3.17 -10.77
N PHE A 164 23.01 -4.28 -10.05
CA PHE A 164 23.83 -5.45 -10.31
C PHE A 164 23.11 -6.48 -11.20
N LEU A 165 21.85 -6.20 -11.55
CA LEU A 165 21.00 -7.10 -12.30
C LEU A 165 20.61 -6.48 -13.64
N SER A 166 20.47 -7.33 -14.66
CA SER A 166 19.91 -6.91 -15.93
C SER A 166 18.41 -6.62 -15.77
N ALA A 167 17.84 -5.76 -16.64
CA ALA A 167 16.42 -5.41 -16.58
C ALA A 167 15.52 -6.67 -16.50
N SER A 168 15.78 -7.69 -17.33
CA SER A 168 15.00 -8.94 -17.32
C SER A 168 15.09 -9.71 -16.00
N ALA A 169 16.30 -9.82 -15.43
CA ALA A 169 16.50 -10.50 -14.16
C ALA A 169 15.87 -9.71 -13.01
N THR A 170 15.91 -8.38 -13.05
CA THR A 170 15.31 -7.50 -12.05
C THR A 170 13.80 -7.73 -11.91
N PHE A 171 13.05 -7.82 -13.01
CA PHE A 171 11.61 -8.08 -12.93
C PHE A 171 11.30 -9.48 -12.37
N GLN A 172 12.07 -10.50 -12.77
CA GLN A 172 11.89 -11.86 -12.27
C GLN A 172 12.18 -11.97 -10.77
N VAL A 173 13.29 -11.38 -10.32
CA VAL A 173 13.69 -11.36 -8.90
C VAL A 173 12.69 -10.55 -8.09
N SER A 174 12.25 -9.39 -8.59
CA SER A 174 11.24 -8.56 -7.93
C SER A 174 9.90 -9.29 -7.77
N ALA A 175 9.38 -9.90 -8.85
CA ALA A 175 8.13 -10.66 -8.80
C ALA A 175 8.25 -11.84 -7.83
N GLY A 176 9.36 -12.56 -7.86
CA GLY A 176 9.65 -13.64 -6.93
C GLY A 176 9.72 -13.18 -5.47
N ALA A 177 10.39 -12.06 -5.20
CA ALA A 177 10.50 -11.49 -3.86
C ALA A 177 9.13 -11.01 -3.33
N ALA A 178 8.31 -10.37 -4.17
CA ALA A 178 6.97 -9.92 -3.80
C ALA A 178 6.02 -11.11 -3.56
N MET A 179 6.08 -12.15 -4.39
CA MET A 179 5.33 -13.40 -4.17
C MET A 179 5.77 -14.09 -2.88
N PHE A 180 7.07 -14.19 -2.64
CA PHE A 180 7.61 -14.75 -1.41
C PHE A 180 7.16 -13.95 -0.18
N ALA A 181 7.14 -12.62 -0.25
CA ALA A 181 6.64 -11.76 0.83
C ALA A 181 5.17 -12.05 1.16
N VAL A 182 4.30 -12.22 0.15
CA VAL A 182 2.89 -12.56 0.35
C VAL A 182 2.72 -13.94 0.97
N VAL A 183 3.44 -14.95 0.46
CA VAL A 183 3.40 -16.32 0.99
C VAL A 183 3.89 -16.34 2.44
N TYR A 184 5.02 -15.68 2.70
CA TYR A 184 5.59 -15.55 4.04
C TYR A 184 4.60 -14.88 4.99
N MET A 185 3.96 -13.79 4.58
CA MET A 185 2.96 -13.10 5.39
C MET A 185 1.75 -13.99 5.69
N ARG A 186 1.18 -14.63 4.67
CA ARG A 186 0.02 -15.53 4.84
C ARG A 186 0.33 -16.65 5.83
N ALA A 187 1.53 -17.25 5.74
CA ALA A 187 1.95 -18.37 6.56
C ALA A 187 2.35 -17.99 7.99
N MET A 188 3.10 -16.89 8.17
CA MET A 188 3.78 -16.57 9.44
C MET A 188 3.17 -15.42 10.22
N LEU A 189 2.42 -14.52 9.58
CA LEU A 189 1.83 -13.38 10.29
C LEU A 189 0.62 -13.86 11.09
N PRO A 190 0.56 -13.69 12.42
CA PRO A 190 -0.63 -14.01 13.19
C PRO A 190 -1.78 -13.10 12.80
N GLU A 191 -3.01 -13.60 12.88
CA GLU A 191 -4.20 -12.79 12.64
C GLU A 191 -4.35 -11.76 13.76
N SER A 192 -4.60 -10.50 13.41
CA SER A 192 -4.93 -9.48 14.41
C SER A 192 -6.27 -9.88 15.02
N VAL A 193 -6.30 -10.16 16.33
CA VAL A 193 -7.51 -10.56 17.05
C VAL A 193 -8.53 -9.43 16.92
N ILE A 194 -9.56 -9.63 16.09
CA ILE A 194 -10.76 -8.82 16.16
C ILE A 194 -11.53 -9.40 17.34
N ASN A 195 -11.54 -8.70 18.47
CA ASN A 195 -12.45 -9.09 19.55
C ASN A 195 -13.88 -8.84 19.03
N GLU A 196 -14.59 -9.92 18.72
CA GLU A 196 -15.99 -9.89 18.25
C GLU A 196 -16.93 -9.19 19.26
N ASP A 197 -16.49 -9.01 20.51
CA ASP A 197 -17.23 -8.33 21.59
C ASP A 197 -17.34 -6.79 21.43
N GLU A 198 -16.48 -6.13 20.65
CA GLU A 198 -16.57 -4.67 20.44
C GLU A 198 -17.58 -4.26 19.35
N CYS A 199 -18.11 -5.22 18.58
CA CYS A 199 -19.08 -4.92 17.51
C CYS A 199 -20.52 -4.73 18.01
N LEU A 200 -20.80 -5.01 19.29
CA LEU A 200 -22.16 -4.95 19.85
C LEU A 200 -22.48 -3.68 20.67
N ILE A 201 -21.60 -2.68 20.71
CA ILE A 201 -21.89 -1.44 21.46
C ILE A 201 -21.89 -0.22 20.52
N PRO A 202 -23.05 0.17 19.95
CA PRO A 202 -23.20 1.53 19.46
C PRO A 202 -23.12 2.51 20.64
N PRO A 203 -22.44 3.67 20.52
CA PRO A 203 -22.38 4.66 21.58
C PRO A 203 -23.69 5.44 21.60
N SER A 204 -24.71 4.95 22.31
CA SER A 204 -25.84 5.81 22.66
C SER A 204 -26.61 5.34 23.91
N SER A 205 -26.47 6.16 24.95
CA SER A 205 -27.49 6.47 25.96
C SER A 205 -27.85 5.41 27.02
N LYS A 206 -27.76 5.88 28.26
CA LYS A 206 -28.35 5.30 29.47
C LYS A 206 -29.85 5.00 29.29
N LYS A 207 -30.30 3.78 29.63
CA LYS A 207 -31.39 3.49 30.60
C LYS A 207 -31.75 2.00 30.65
N SER A 208 -31.59 1.41 31.84
CA SER A 208 -32.42 0.42 32.55
C SER A 208 -33.45 -0.44 31.78
N GLY A 209 -33.38 -1.76 32.00
CA GLY A 209 -34.57 -2.59 32.28
C GLY A 209 -34.83 -3.81 31.39
N ALA A 210 -34.51 -4.99 31.94
CA ALA A 210 -35.29 -6.23 31.96
C ALA A 210 -35.78 -6.94 30.67
N GLU A 211 -35.47 -8.25 30.68
CA GLU A 211 -36.22 -9.42 30.17
C GLU A 211 -36.02 -9.94 28.74
N ALA A 212 -35.83 -11.26 28.72
CA ALA A 212 -35.47 -12.11 27.60
C ALA A 212 -36.70 -12.62 26.83
N LYS A 213 -36.53 -12.86 25.53
CA LYS A 213 -37.19 -13.97 24.83
C LYS A 213 -36.45 -14.34 23.54
N VAL A 214 -36.56 -15.62 23.23
CA VAL A 214 -35.76 -16.47 22.36
C VAL A 214 -36.53 -16.78 21.06
N VAL A 215 -35.77 -17.06 19.98
CA VAL A 215 -36.06 -17.92 18.79
C VAL A 215 -36.53 -17.29 17.46
N ASP A 216 -35.60 -17.43 16.49
CA ASP A 216 -35.60 -17.91 15.09
C ASP A 216 -36.23 -17.20 13.87
N ASP A 217 -35.47 -17.43 12.78
CA ASP A 217 -35.76 -17.49 11.34
C ASP A 217 -35.74 -16.17 10.53
N ASP A 218 -34.68 -16.01 9.71
CA ASP A 218 -34.76 -15.82 8.24
C ASP A 218 -33.36 -15.47 7.66
N GLU A 219 -32.68 -16.48 7.09
CA GLU A 219 -31.32 -16.42 6.52
C GLU A 219 -31.24 -15.94 5.04
N GLU A 220 -32.32 -15.44 4.43
CA GLU A 220 -32.32 -15.17 2.98
C GLU A 220 -32.25 -13.68 2.56
N GLU A 221 -32.13 -12.72 3.49
CA GLU A 221 -32.10 -11.27 3.18
C GLU A 221 -30.71 -10.58 3.29
N GLU A 222 -29.63 -11.27 3.66
CA GLU A 222 -28.35 -10.62 3.99
C GLU A 222 -27.50 -10.17 2.79
N SER A 223 -27.69 -10.76 1.60
CA SER A 223 -26.78 -10.49 0.48
C SER A 223 -26.98 -9.13 -0.21
N GLU A 224 -28.18 -8.55 -0.20
CA GLU A 224 -28.45 -7.23 -0.81
C GLU A 224 -28.25 -6.06 0.16
N LYS A 225 -28.47 -6.28 1.47
CA LYS A 225 -28.20 -5.25 2.52
C LYS A 225 -26.70 -5.00 2.73
N MET A 226 -25.83 -5.95 2.39
CA MET A 226 -24.39 -5.86 2.60
C MET A 226 -23.69 -4.84 1.67
N GLU A 227 -24.13 -4.74 0.41
CA GLU A 227 -23.60 -3.75 -0.55
C GLU A 227 -24.02 -2.32 -0.18
N GLY A 228 -25.26 -2.14 0.30
CA GLY A 228 -25.76 -0.85 0.77
C GLY A 228 -25.09 -0.31 2.04
N ASN A 229 -24.58 -1.21 2.90
CA ASN A 229 -23.91 -0.83 4.15
C ASN A 229 -22.40 -0.53 3.98
N LEU A 230 -21.75 -1.02 2.91
CA LEU A 230 -20.37 -0.65 2.56
C LEU A 230 -20.21 0.85 2.27
N PHE A 231 -21.21 1.46 1.63
CA PHE A 231 -21.22 2.90 1.32
C PHE A 231 -21.67 3.80 2.47
N ARG A 232 -22.44 3.26 3.42
CA ARG A 232 -23.06 4.05 4.50
C ARG A 232 -22.13 4.36 5.67
N SER A 233 -21.04 3.61 5.80
CA SER A 233 -20.01 3.82 6.83
C SER A 233 -18.81 4.63 6.33
N MET A 234 -18.93 5.28 5.16
CA MET A 234 -17.89 6.16 4.64
C MET A 234 -18.02 7.53 5.30
N PRO A 235 -16.93 8.14 5.82
CA PRO A 235 -16.92 9.59 5.98
C PRO A 235 -17.13 10.20 4.59
N SER A 236 -18.15 11.03 4.43
CA SER A 236 -18.41 11.72 3.17
C SER A 236 -17.18 12.53 2.79
N PHE A 237 -16.96 12.78 1.49
CA PHE A 237 -15.95 13.76 1.06
C PHE A 237 -16.18 15.12 1.75
N GLU A 238 -17.43 15.45 2.05
CA GLU A 238 -17.79 16.60 2.88
C GLU A 238 -17.32 16.47 4.32
N ASP A 239 -17.37 15.29 4.93
CA ASP A 239 -16.86 15.05 6.28
C ASP A 239 -15.34 15.18 6.32
N ILE A 240 -14.63 14.66 5.30
CA ILE A 240 -13.18 14.82 5.17
C ILE A 240 -12.84 16.31 5.01
N MET A 241 -13.52 17.02 4.12
CA MET A 241 -13.32 18.46 3.90
C MET A 241 -13.67 19.28 5.14
N SER A 242 -14.71 18.88 5.88
CA SER A 242 -15.13 19.47 7.15
C SER A 242 -14.05 19.29 8.20
N LEU A 243 -13.55 18.06 8.39
CA LEU A 243 -12.46 17.74 9.32
C LEU A 243 -11.17 18.49 8.98
N LEU A 244 -10.87 18.66 7.69
CA LEU A 244 -9.69 19.42 7.22
C LEU A 244 -9.76 20.91 7.59
N LYS A 245 -10.97 21.46 7.69
CA LYS A 245 -11.23 22.85 8.11
C LYS A 245 -11.39 23.01 9.62
N THR A 246 -11.93 22.00 10.31
CA THR A 246 -12.30 22.10 11.73
C THR A 246 -11.26 21.54 12.69
N SER A 247 -10.46 20.55 12.28
CA SER A 247 -9.45 19.92 13.13
C SER A 247 -8.04 20.40 12.78
N THR A 248 -7.41 21.13 13.69
CA THR A 248 -6.03 21.60 13.54
C THR A 248 -5.03 20.46 13.48
N THR A 249 -5.22 19.41 14.28
CA THR A 249 -4.36 18.23 14.29
C THR A 249 -4.43 17.46 12.98
N PHE A 250 -5.64 17.27 12.44
CA PHE A 250 -5.83 16.58 11.16
C PHE A 250 -5.26 17.42 10.01
N SER A 251 -5.50 18.74 10.00
CA SER A 251 -4.93 19.66 9.02
C SER A 251 -3.39 19.64 9.03
N GLN A 252 -2.77 19.69 10.21
CA GLN A 252 -1.32 19.57 10.34
C GLN A 252 -0.78 18.22 9.84
N ALA A 253 -1.46 17.12 10.17
CA ALA A 253 -1.07 15.79 9.68
C ALA A 253 -1.16 15.69 8.15
N VAL A 254 -2.21 16.25 7.54
CA VAL A 254 -2.36 16.31 6.07
C VAL A 254 -1.24 17.14 5.44
N VAL A 255 -0.91 18.31 6.00
CA VAL A 255 0.17 19.16 5.49
C VAL A 255 1.53 18.44 5.58
N VAL A 256 1.83 17.80 6.71
CA VAL A 256 3.06 17.01 6.87
C VAL A 256 3.10 15.85 5.89
N GLY A 257 2.00 15.10 5.75
CA GLY A 257 1.87 14.01 4.79
C GLY A 257 2.07 14.47 3.35
N PHE A 258 1.51 15.62 2.98
CA PHE A 258 1.69 16.22 1.65
C PHE A 258 3.15 16.54 1.37
N PHE A 259 3.84 17.26 2.26
CA PHE A 259 5.25 17.60 2.05
C PHE A 259 6.17 16.38 2.11
N SER A 260 5.85 15.39 2.93
CA SER A 260 6.60 14.13 2.99
C SER A 260 6.48 13.35 1.68
N ASN A 261 5.26 13.18 1.16
CA ASN A 261 5.03 12.53 -0.14
C ASN A 261 5.64 13.33 -1.29
N LEU A 262 5.54 14.67 -1.26
CA LEU A 262 6.15 15.53 -2.27
C LEU A 262 7.67 15.38 -2.28
N GLY A 263 8.30 15.29 -1.11
CA GLY A 263 9.73 15.02 -0.97
C GLY A 263 10.11 13.63 -1.51
N GLU A 264 9.34 12.60 -1.21
CA GLU A 264 9.59 11.23 -1.67
C GLU A 264 9.42 11.08 -3.20
N VAL A 265 8.35 11.63 -3.76
CA VAL A 265 8.12 11.65 -5.22
C VAL A 265 9.17 12.51 -5.91
N GLY A 266 9.57 13.64 -5.31
CA GLY A 266 10.64 14.49 -5.82
C GLY A 266 12.00 13.77 -5.83
N LEU A 267 12.30 12.96 -4.81
CA LEU A 267 13.49 12.11 -4.75
C LEU A 267 13.46 11.07 -5.89
N LEU A 268 12.34 10.38 -6.06
CA LEU A 268 12.16 9.38 -7.11
C LEU A 268 12.28 9.97 -8.52
N ALA A 269 11.65 11.12 -8.78
CA ALA A 269 11.77 11.82 -10.05
C ALA A 269 13.21 12.29 -10.30
N SER A 270 13.88 12.80 -9.27
CA SER A 270 15.30 13.18 -9.36
C SER A 270 16.18 11.98 -9.68
N LEU A 271 15.96 10.84 -9.01
CA LEU A 271 16.68 9.61 -9.30
C LEU A 271 16.48 9.15 -10.75
N MET A 272 15.27 9.24 -11.29
CA MET A 272 15.02 8.90 -12.70
C MET A 272 15.74 9.82 -13.68
N VAL A 273 15.85 11.12 -13.39
CA VAL A 273 16.54 12.10 -14.24
C VAL A 273 18.07 11.95 -14.16
N TYR A 274 18.62 11.74 -12.96
CA TYR A 274 20.08 11.69 -12.76
C TYR A 274 20.69 10.29 -12.88
N ALA A 275 19.91 9.21 -12.73
CA ALA A 275 20.40 7.84 -12.89
C ALA A 275 21.13 7.58 -14.23
N PRO A 276 20.60 7.99 -15.40
CA PRO A 276 21.31 7.76 -16.66
C PRO A 276 22.63 8.55 -16.78
N HIS A 277 22.76 9.70 -16.11
CA HIS A 277 23.99 10.50 -16.13
C HIS A 277 25.03 10.08 -15.09
N LEU A 278 24.60 9.67 -13.90
CA LEU A 278 25.47 9.13 -12.85
C LEU A 278 26.12 7.81 -13.27
N TRP A 279 25.46 7.05 -14.15
CA TRP A 279 25.97 5.76 -14.64
C TRP A 279 27.13 5.86 -15.62
N ASN A 280 27.29 6.99 -16.30
CA ASN A 280 28.40 7.21 -17.23
C ASN A 280 29.66 7.75 -16.52
N ILE A 281 29.61 7.96 -15.21
CA ILE A 281 30.70 8.55 -14.42
C ILE A 281 31.53 7.48 -13.66
N PHE A 282 31.06 6.23 -13.60
CA PHE A 282 31.78 5.07 -13.02
C PHE A 282 31.78 3.89 -13.99
#